data_AF-A0AA85JY38-F1
#
_entry.id   AF-A0AA85JY38-F1
#
_cell.length_a   1.000
_cell.length_b   1.000
_cell.length_c   1.000
_cell.angle_alpha   90.00
_cell.angle_beta   90.00
_cell.angle_gamma   90.00
#
_symmetry.space_group_name_H-M   'P 1'
#
loop_
_entity.id
_entity.type
_entity.pdbx_description
1 polymer ?
#
loop_
_entity_poly.entity_id
_entity_poly.type
_entity_poly.pdbx_seq_one_letter_code
_entity_poly.pdbx_strand_id
1 'polypeptide(L)'
;MSSEKKIGTHDGCFHCDEILSIILLKHLPEFREAKVVRSRDPEVLSTCDVLVDVGGIYDPNLLKFDHHQKEFSLSWSEYFGVKMWDVKFSSAGLIYVHFGKKVLSLLTGLKIDSEALEKIFTKIYESFVLEIDGEDNGVSQSQSSLRYNIHTGLYSRVRRLNSRWNQENETETAFCRALELVDREFLDIVDYFAHCWWPARNIVEKAMKCRADVDPSKTIIVLEKSCPWKSHLFDLEREERMQTPVYPEPLRLASFRPIPKFPPKILFVVLPSDGNWVVQGVPKEKFEIRLPFPVEWRSLRDNDLCSITGISDCIFVHNGGHLGVNRTREGAIEMARAVIKSSNGDEENLPSMPRGPVKYSRGCKLAFQVRSRKL
;
A
#
# COMPACT_ATOMS: atom_id res chain seq x y z
N MET A 1 -42.16 13.55 -9.82
CA MET A 1 -40.77 14.02 -10.00
C MET A 1 -40.04 13.65 -8.73
N SER A 2 -38.98 12.83 -8.80
CA SER A 2 -38.14 12.60 -7.61
C SER A 2 -37.55 13.96 -7.20
N SER A 3 -37.67 14.32 -5.93
CA SER A 3 -37.11 15.58 -5.42
C SER A 3 -35.60 15.59 -5.65
N GLU A 4 -35.05 16.72 -6.08
CA GLU A 4 -33.60 16.90 -6.23
C GLU A 4 -32.90 16.55 -4.91
N LYS A 5 -31.96 15.59 -4.97
CA LYS A 5 -31.19 15.14 -3.80
C LYS A 5 -30.22 16.23 -3.35
N LYS A 6 -29.95 16.30 -2.05
CA LYS A 6 -29.05 17.28 -1.45
C LYS A 6 -27.97 16.61 -0.60
N ILE A 7 -26.72 17.01 -0.83
CA ILE A 7 -25.56 16.63 -0.02
C ILE A 7 -25.20 17.82 0.85
N GLY A 8 -25.33 17.69 2.17
CA GLY A 8 -24.98 18.73 3.13
C GLY A 8 -23.54 18.61 3.61
N THR A 9 -22.82 19.73 3.67
CA THR A 9 -21.48 19.84 4.28
C THR A 9 -21.31 21.23 4.91
N HIS A 10 -20.18 21.50 5.58
CA HIS A 10 -19.95 22.79 6.22
C HIS A 10 -19.59 23.92 5.25
N ASP A 11 -19.78 25.17 5.67
CA ASP A 11 -19.49 26.39 4.90
C ASP A 11 -18.13 27.04 5.23
N GLY A 12 -17.26 26.35 5.98
CA GLY A 12 -15.92 26.83 6.32
C GLY A 12 -14.88 26.68 5.19
N CYS A 13 -13.61 26.87 5.57
CA CYS A 13 -12.47 26.42 4.77
C CYS A 13 -12.66 24.94 4.44
N PHE A 14 -12.62 24.60 3.16
CA PHE A 14 -12.84 23.22 2.74
C PHE A 14 -11.55 22.40 2.78
N HIS A 15 -11.66 21.13 3.14
CA HIS A 15 -10.59 20.15 3.19
C HIS A 15 -10.71 19.16 2.04
N CYS A 16 -9.75 18.22 1.96
CA CYS A 16 -9.83 17.16 0.95
C CYS A 16 -10.88 16.09 1.32
N ASP A 17 -11.24 16.03 2.60
CA ASP A 17 -12.12 15.04 3.19
C ASP A 17 -13.55 15.12 2.63
N GLU A 18 -14.22 16.25 2.86
CA GLU A 18 -15.57 16.47 2.41
C GLU A 18 -15.66 16.55 0.88
N ILE A 19 -14.59 17.03 0.23
CA ILE A 19 -14.52 17.06 -1.24
C ILE A 19 -14.54 15.64 -1.81
N LEU A 20 -13.70 14.73 -1.31
CA LEU A 20 -13.72 13.33 -1.75
C LEU A 20 -15.05 12.64 -1.40
N SER A 21 -15.59 12.92 -0.21
CA SER A 21 -16.89 12.42 0.22
C SER A 21 -18.00 12.76 -0.79
N ILE A 22 -18.06 14.02 -1.22
CA ILE A 22 -19.04 14.50 -2.21
C ILE A 22 -18.83 13.83 -3.58
N ILE A 23 -17.57 13.68 -4.01
CA ILE A 23 -17.23 13.04 -5.29
C ILE A 23 -17.68 11.58 -5.32
N LEU A 24 -17.37 10.81 -4.27
CA LEU A 24 -17.79 9.41 -4.16
C LEU A 24 -19.32 9.29 -4.23
N LEU A 25 -20.05 10.16 -3.52
CA LEU A 25 -21.50 10.20 -3.61
C LEU A 25 -21.99 10.55 -5.02
N LYS A 26 -21.40 11.56 -5.67
CA LYS A 26 -21.79 11.98 -7.04
C LYS A 26 -21.53 10.93 -8.12
N HIS A 27 -20.66 9.95 -7.88
CA HIS A 27 -20.53 8.79 -8.77
C HIS A 27 -21.66 7.76 -8.62
N LEU A 28 -22.50 7.87 -7.60
CA LEU A 28 -23.69 7.04 -7.43
C LEU A 28 -24.89 7.61 -8.22
N PRO A 29 -25.71 6.77 -8.87
CA PRO A 29 -26.88 7.23 -9.63
C PRO A 29 -27.85 8.05 -8.79
N GLU A 30 -28.05 7.71 -7.52
CA GLU A 30 -28.94 8.42 -6.61
C GLU A 30 -28.50 9.86 -6.29
N PHE A 31 -27.20 10.16 -6.31
CA PHE A 31 -26.64 11.47 -5.92
C PHE A 31 -25.91 12.20 -7.06
N ARG A 32 -25.92 11.65 -8.28
CA ARG A 32 -25.21 12.22 -9.44
C ARG A 32 -25.51 13.70 -9.65
N GLU A 33 -26.80 14.01 -9.73
CA GLU A 33 -27.30 15.37 -9.90
C GLU A 33 -27.61 16.06 -8.56
N ALA A 34 -27.13 15.52 -7.44
CA ALA A 34 -27.44 16.10 -6.13
C ALA A 34 -26.79 17.48 -5.98
N LYS A 35 -27.55 18.42 -5.42
CA LYS A 35 -27.07 19.75 -5.08
C LYS A 35 -26.23 19.69 -3.81
N VAL A 36 -25.06 20.32 -3.83
CA VAL A 36 -24.25 20.50 -2.62
C VAL A 36 -24.78 21.71 -1.85
N VAL A 37 -25.08 21.51 -0.57
CA VAL A 37 -25.54 22.54 0.36
C VAL A 37 -24.47 22.72 1.42
N ARG A 38 -23.85 23.91 1.44
CA ARG A 38 -22.79 24.27 2.39
C ARG A 38 -23.38 25.15 3.49
N SER A 39 -23.45 24.65 4.72
CA SER A 39 -24.00 25.37 5.87
C SER A 39 -23.59 24.69 7.18
N ARG A 40 -23.61 25.43 8.29
CA ARG A 40 -23.59 24.88 9.65
C ARG A 40 -24.92 25.00 10.38
N ASP A 41 -25.93 25.60 9.75
CA ASP A 41 -27.26 25.76 10.31
C ASP A 41 -27.99 24.40 10.37
N PRO A 42 -28.34 23.89 11.57
CA PRO A 42 -29.06 22.63 11.71
C PRO A 42 -30.39 22.58 10.95
N GLU A 43 -31.09 23.71 10.81
CA GLU A 43 -32.36 23.77 10.07
C GLU A 43 -32.12 23.55 8.59
N VAL A 44 -31.09 24.18 8.01
CA VAL A 44 -30.69 23.97 6.60
C VAL A 44 -30.22 22.52 6.39
N LEU A 45 -29.37 22.02 7.27
CA LEU A 45 -28.82 20.66 7.19
C LEU A 45 -29.91 19.59 7.32
N SER A 46 -30.97 19.84 8.10
CA SER A 46 -32.11 18.93 8.22
C SER A 46 -32.87 18.71 6.90
N THR A 47 -32.68 19.59 5.92
CA THR A 47 -33.28 19.47 4.58
C THR A 47 -32.44 18.64 3.61
N CYS A 48 -31.24 18.21 4.00
CA CYS A 48 -30.33 17.44 3.16
C CYS A 48 -30.59 15.93 3.29
N ASP A 49 -30.35 15.18 2.21
CA ASP A 49 -30.56 13.74 2.17
C ASP A 49 -29.39 12.94 2.73
N VAL A 50 -28.20 13.51 2.70
CA VAL A 50 -26.95 12.94 3.23
C VAL A 50 -26.10 14.08 3.77
N LEU A 51 -25.45 13.86 4.91
CA LEU A 51 -24.52 14.82 5.53
C LEU A 51 -23.11 14.23 5.55
N VAL A 52 -22.13 15.04 5.14
CA VAL A 52 -20.70 14.69 5.19
C VAL A 52 -19.94 15.83 5.87
N ASP A 53 -19.04 15.48 6.78
CA ASP A 53 -18.18 16.41 7.51
C ASP A 53 -18.92 17.54 8.26
N VAL A 54 -20.18 17.26 8.63
CA VAL A 54 -21.02 18.21 9.37
C VAL A 54 -22.17 17.50 10.09
N GLY A 55 -22.64 18.12 11.18
CA GLY A 55 -23.83 17.68 11.92
C GLY A 55 -23.52 16.87 13.18
N GLY A 56 -22.26 16.56 13.45
CA GLY A 56 -21.77 15.94 14.67
C GLY A 56 -22.25 14.50 14.88
N ILE A 57 -22.68 13.80 13.83
CA ILE A 57 -23.26 12.45 13.92
C ILE A 57 -22.67 11.54 12.83
N TYR A 58 -22.21 10.37 13.24
CA TYR A 58 -21.98 9.22 12.36
C TYR A 58 -23.10 8.22 12.57
N ASP A 59 -23.97 8.09 11.57
CA ASP A 59 -24.99 7.05 11.49
C ASP A 59 -25.26 6.73 10.01
N PRO A 60 -24.77 5.59 9.50
CA PRO A 60 -24.94 5.22 8.10
C PRO A 60 -26.41 4.93 7.73
N ASN A 61 -27.27 4.57 8.69
CA ASN A 61 -28.70 4.36 8.42
C ASN A 61 -29.43 5.68 8.21
N LEU A 62 -28.95 6.75 8.84
CA LEU A 62 -29.45 8.11 8.66
C LEU A 62 -28.68 8.90 7.60
N LEU A 63 -27.72 8.28 6.92
CA LEU A 63 -26.81 8.91 5.96
C LEU A 63 -26.10 10.14 6.53
N LYS A 64 -25.59 10.02 7.76
CA LYS A 64 -24.77 11.05 8.41
C LYS A 64 -23.36 10.52 8.60
N PHE A 65 -22.39 11.20 8.03
CA PHE A 65 -20.99 10.78 7.96
C PHE A 65 -20.09 11.91 8.45
N ASP A 66 -20.23 12.26 9.72
CA ASP A 66 -19.33 13.19 10.42
C ASP A 66 -18.52 12.43 11.47
N HIS A 67 -17.23 12.75 11.60
CA HIS A 67 -16.25 12.11 12.48
C HIS A 67 -15.80 12.98 13.68
N HIS A 68 -16.31 14.22 13.79
CA HIS A 68 -15.87 15.20 14.79
C HIS A 68 -16.29 14.90 16.25
N GLN A 69 -16.97 13.79 16.53
CA GLN A 69 -17.40 13.46 17.89
C GLN A 69 -16.19 13.10 18.74
N LYS A 70 -16.17 13.59 19.98
CA LYS A 70 -15.08 13.32 20.94
C LYS A 70 -14.78 11.82 21.11
N GLU A 71 -15.82 10.99 21.10
CA GLU A 71 -15.70 9.54 21.31
C GLU A 71 -15.50 8.75 20.00
N PHE A 72 -15.49 9.41 18.83
CA PHE A 72 -15.31 8.74 17.55
C PHE A 72 -13.90 8.15 17.43
N SER A 73 -13.85 6.87 17.09
CA SER A 73 -12.61 6.07 17.04
C SER A 73 -12.62 4.98 15.98
N LEU A 74 -13.63 4.95 15.11
CA LEU A 74 -13.75 3.92 14.09
C LEU A 74 -12.63 4.04 13.06
N SER A 75 -11.92 2.95 12.82
CA SER A 75 -10.84 2.81 11.86
C SER A 75 -11.08 1.62 10.93
N TRP A 76 -10.25 1.47 9.91
CA TRP A 76 -10.28 0.29 9.02
C TRP A 76 -10.15 -1.03 9.80
N SER A 77 -9.24 -1.06 10.78
CA SER A 77 -9.03 -2.23 11.64
C SER A 77 -10.32 -2.63 12.38
N GLU A 78 -10.98 -1.66 13.01
CA GLU A 78 -12.20 -1.89 13.78
C GLU A 78 -13.38 -2.27 12.88
N TYR A 79 -13.58 -1.56 11.76
CA TYR A 79 -14.71 -1.78 10.87
C TYR A 79 -14.69 -3.16 10.20
N PHE A 80 -13.52 -3.64 9.75
CA PHE A 80 -13.38 -4.93 9.09
C PHE A 80 -12.92 -6.07 10.01
N GLY A 81 -12.64 -5.80 11.29
CA GLY A 81 -12.12 -6.81 12.22
C GLY A 81 -10.74 -7.34 11.83
N VAL A 82 -9.90 -6.49 11.24
CA VAL A 82 -8.54 -6.82 10.77
C VAL A 82 -7.48 -6.03 11.53
N LYS A 83 -6.21 -6.42 11.42
CA LYS A 83 -5.08 -5.66 11.98
C LYS A 83 -4.37 -4.87 10.90
N MET A 84 -5.06 -3.86 10.33
CA MET A 84 -4.57 -3.03 9.23
C MET A 84 -4.98 -1.57 9.40
N TRP A 85 -3.99 -0.68 9.29
CA TRP A 85 -4.05 0.78 9.40
C TRP A 85 -4.77 1.28 10.65
N ASP A 86 -3.98 1.80 11.59
CA ASP A 86 -4.47 2.41 12.82
C ASP A 86 -4.64 3.93 12.61
N VAL A 87 -5.55 4.28 11.71
CA VAL A 87 -5.95 5.65 11.39
C VAL A 87 -7.47 5.70 11.42
N LYS A 88 -8.02 6.65 12.17
CA LYS A 88 -9.48 6.86 12.23
C LYS A 88 -9.98 7.31 10.86
N PHE A 89 -11.20 6.93 10.50
CA PHE A 89 -11.81 7.48 9.31
C PHE A 89 -12.11 8.97 9.49
N SER A 90 -11.89 9.76 8.45
CA SER A 90 -12.60 11.02 8.23
C SER A 90 -13.90 10.74 7.46
N SER A 91 -14.63 11.77 7.03
CA SER A 91 -15.89 11.58 6.30
C SER A 91 -15.68 10.81 4.99
N ALA A 92 -14.55 11.00 4.32
CA ALA A 92 -14.13 10.32 3.10
C ALA A 92 -13.93 8.83 3.35
N GLY A 93 -13.20 8.46 4.40
CA GLY A 93 -13.05 7.07 4.82
C GLY A 93 -14.40 6.41 5.10
N LEU A 94 -15.29 7.11 5.82
CA LEU A 94 -16.65 6.64 6.13
C LEU A 94 -17.48 6.41 4.85
N ILE A 95 -17.55 7.41 3.96
CA ILE A 95 -18.25 7.27 2.68
C ILE A 95 -17.64 6.14 1.84
N TYR A 96 -16.31 6.03 1.83
CA TYR A 96 -15.61 5.00 1.06
C TYR A 96 -15.93 3.59 1.56
N VAL A 97 -15.95 3.33 2.87
CA VAL A 97 -16.27 1.98 3.37
C VAL A 97 -17.72 1.56 3.12
N HIS A 98 -18.66 2.51 3.09
CA HIS A 98 -20.07 2.21 2.85
C HIS A 98 -20.44 2.16 1.36
N PHE A 99 -19.86 3.04 0.53
CA PHE A 99 -20.27 3.20 -0.87
C PHE A 99 -19.17 2.89 -1.88
N GLY A 100 -17.90 2.84 -1.47
CA GLY A 100 -16.74 2.73 -2.35
C GLY A 100 -16.81 1.51 -3.28
N LYS A 101 -17.22 0.33 -2.80
CA LYS A 101 -17.38 -0.85 -3.69
C LYS A 101 -18.41 -0.61 -4.79
N LYS A 102 -19.55 0.02 -4.48
CA LYS A 102 -20.58 0.35 -5.48
C LYS A 102 -20.06 1.39 -6.49
N VAL A 103 -19.39 2.44 -6.01
CA VAL A 103 -18.74 3.46 -6.86
C VAL A 103 -17.73 2.82 -7.81
N LEU A 104 -16.79 2.04 -7.27
CA LEU A 104 -15.75 1.39 -8.06
C LEU A 104 -16.34 0.37 -9.05
N SER A 105 -17.37 -0.37 -8.67
CA SER A 105 -18.07 -1.29 -9.58
C SER A 105 -18.69 -0.54 -10.77
N LEU A 106 -19.31 0.62 -10.53
CA LEU A 106 -19.88 1.46 -11.59
C LEU A 106 -18.81 2.06 -12.51
N LEU A 107 -17.68 2.51 -11.95
CA LEU A 107 -16.60 3.13 -12.71
C LEU A 107 -15.79 2.12 -13.54
N THR A 108 -15.58 0.91 -13.02
CA THR A 108 -14.71 -0.11 -13.64
C THR A 108 -15.48 -1.16 -14.44
N GLY A 109 -16.80 -1.30 -14.21
CA GLY A 109 -17.61 -2.40 -14.75
C GLY A 109 -17.34 -3.76 -14.09
N LEU A 110 -16.48 -3.84 -13.08
CA LEU A 110 -16.23 -5.07 -12.33
C LEU A 110 -17.44 -5.41 -11.45
N LYS A 111 -17.71 -6.71 -11.26
CA LYS A 111 -18.76 -7.17 -10.35
C LYS A 111 -18.43 -6.80 -8.90
N ILE A 112 -19.44 -6.38 -8.16
CA ILE A 112 -19.30 -5.87 -6.78
C ILE A 112 -18.63 -6.87 -5.83
N ASP A 113 -18.90 -8.17 -6.02
CA ASP A 113 -18.34 -9.25 -5.19
C ASP A 113 -17.13 -9.96 -5.84
N SER A 114 -16.54 -9.37 -6.89
CA SER A 114 -15.37 -9.98 -7.53
C SER A 114 -14.12 -9.80 -6.68
N GLU A 115 -13.24 -10.82 -6.68
CA GLU A 115 -11.92 -10.73 -6.04
C GLU A 115 -11.12 -9.52 -6.55
N ALA A 116 -11.22 -9.22 -7.85
CA ALA A 116 -10.60 -8.07 -8.47
C ALA A 116 -11.02 -6.76 -7.79
N LEU A 117 -12.33 -6.56 -7.63
CA LEU A 117 -12.85 -5.36 -7.00
C LEU A 117 -12.48 -5.30 -5.51
N GLU A 118 -12.49 -6.41 -4.79
CA GLU A 118 -12.07 -6.46 -3.38
C GLU A 118 -10.62 -5.99 -3.20
N LYS A 119 -9.71 -6.49 -4.05
CA LYS A 119 -8.29 -6.14 -4.02
C LYS A 119 -8.09 -4.68 -4.44
N ILE A 120 -8.78 -4.19 -5.47
CA ILE A 120 -8.73 -2.79 -5.90
C ILE A 120 -9.27 -1.87 -4.81
N PHE A 121 -10.41 -2.21 -4.20
CA PHE A 121 -11.02 -1.47 -3.10
C PHE A 121 -10.05 -1.29 -1.92
N THR A 122 -9.38 -2.37 -1.53
CA THR A 122 -8.38 -2.33 -0.46
C THR A 122 -7.17 -1.49 -0.85
N LYS A 123 -6.71 -1.57 -2.10
CA LYS A 123 -5.53 -0.85 -2.58
C LYS A 123 -5.75 0.64 -2.78
N ILE A 124 -6.93 1.04 -3.26
CA ILE A 124 -7.31 2.45 -3.35
C ILE A 124 -7.42 3.06 -1.97
N TYR A 125 -7.96 2.33 -0.98
CA TYR A 125 -7.92 2.84 0.39
C TYR A 125 -6.48 3.03 0.87
N GLU A 126 -5.65 1.99 0.77
CA GLU A 126 -4.23 2.03 1.20
C GLU A 126 -3.45 3.18 0.57
N SER A 127 -3.69 3.45 -0.72
CA SER A 127 -2.83 4.32 -1.53
C SER A 127 -3.39 5.72 -1.73
N PHE A 128 -4.63 5.99 -1.33
CA PHE A 128 -5.31 7.26 -1.61
C PHE A 128 -6.16 7.75 -0.44
N VAL A 129 -7.16 6.97 -0.01
CA VAL A 129 -8.12 7.41 1.02
C VAL A 129 -7.45 7.53 2.39
N LEU A 130 -6.55 6.60 2.72
CA LEU A 130 -5.83 6.59 4.00
C LEU A 130 -4.98 7.86 4.24
N GLU A 131 -4.41 8.45 3.18
CA GLU A 131 -3.69 9.73 3.28
C GLU A 131 -4.65 10.85 3.70
N ILE A 132 -5.84 10.88 3.11
CA ILE A 132 -6.87 11.89 3.40
C ILE A 132 -7.38 11.72 4.84
N ASP A 133 -7.73 10.50 5.25
CA ASP A 133 -8.12 10.17 6.62
C ASP A 133 -7.03 10.60 7.62
N GLY A 134 -5.77 10.33 7.29
CA GLY A 134 -4.62 10.65 8.14
C GLY A 134 -4.39 12.16 8.30
N GLU A 135 -4.34 12.90 7.19
CA GLU A 135 -4.15 14.36 7.21
C GLU A 135 -5.30 15.07 7.94
N ASP A 136 -6.54 14.63 7.70
CA ASP A 136 -7.73 15.25 8.29
C ASP A 136 -7.86 14.99 9.80
N ASN A 137 -7.55 13.78 10.24
CA ASN A 137 -7.47 13.45 11.68
C ASN A 137 -6.18 13.94 12.36
N GLY A 138 -5.30 14.68 11.65
CA GLY A 138 -4.05 15.20 12.20
C GLY A 138 -3.04 14.12 12.59
N VAL A 139 -3.10 12.95 11.95
CA VAL A 139 -2.19 11.83 12.21
C VAL A 139 -0.83 12.11 11.58
N SER A 140 0.22 11.99 12.40
CA SER A 140 1.59 12.15 11.90
C SER A 140 1.99 11.01 10.97
N GLN A 141 2.55 11.34 9.81
CA GLN A 141 3.04 10.37 8.82
C GLN A 141 4.14 9.43 9.37
N SER A 142 4.81 9.81 10.46
CA SER A 142 5.89 9.05 11.08
C SER A 142 5.95 9.32 12.58
N GLN A 143 6.32 8.30 13.36
CA GLN A 143 6.64 8.42 14.79
C GLN A 143 7.97 9.16 15.04
N SER A 144 8.85 9.19 14.04
CA SER A 144 10.12 9.92 14.05
C SER A 144 10.05 11.17 13.18
N SER A 145 10.85 12.18 13.50
CA SER A 145 10.92 13.41 12.70
C SER A 145 11.24 13.13 11.24
N LEU A 146 10.46 13.71 10.34
CA LEU A 146 10.71 13.65 8.90
C LEU A 146 11.98 14.44 8.55
N ARG A 147 12.75 13.93 7.58
CA ARG A 147 13.94 14.63 7.06
C ARG A 147 13.60 15.75 6.09
N TYR A 148 12.43 15.68 5.46
CA TYR A 148 11.89 16.67 4.55
C TYR A 148 10.36 16.61 4.59
N ASN A 149 9.70 17.71 4.25
CA ASN A 149 8.25 17.79 4.20
C ASN A 149 7.76 17.75 2.74
N ILE A 150 6.61 17.11 2.53
CA ILE A 150 5.93 17.08 1.24
C ILE A 150 4.79 18.11 1.28
N HIS A 151 4.81 19.08 0.38
CA HIS A 151 3.79 20.14 0.29
C HIS A 151 3.02 20.14 -1.03
N THR A 152 3.25 19.12 -1.85
CA THR A 152 2.71 18.99 -3.22
C THR A 152 1.58 17.96 -3.33
N GLY A 153 1.29 17.22 -2.26
CA GLY A 153 0.21 16.22 -2.21
C GLY A 153 -1.20 16.81 -2.41
N LEU A 154 -2.18 15.93 -2.62
CA LEU A 154 -3.55 16.31 -2.96
C LEU A 154 -4.18 17.22 -1.90
N TYR A 155 -4.05 16.85 -0.62
CA TYR A 155 -4.55 17.65 0.50
C TYR A 155 -3.99 19.08 0.48
N SER A 156 -2.68 19.22 0.26
CA SER A 156 -2.03 20.53 0.13
C SER A 156 -2.49 21.32 -1.11
N ARG A 157 -2.79 20.65 -2.23
CA ARG A 157 -3.32 21.29 -3.45
C ARG A 157 -4.75 21.80 -3.23
N VAL A 158 -5.61 21.01 -2.59
CA VAL A 158 -6.98 21.43 -2.20
C VAL A 158 -6.93 22.61 -1.25
N ARG A 159 -6.11 22.54 -0.18
CA ARG A 159 -5.96 23.63 0.79
C ARG A 159 -5.57 24.95 0.12
N ARG A 160 -4.73 24.93 -0.92
CA ARG A 160 -4.31 26.14 -1.65
C ARG A 160 -5.41 26.80 -2.50
N LEU A 161 -6.53 26.10 -2.74
CA LEU A 161 -7.68 26.68 -3.43
C LEU A 161 -8.55 27.53 -2.49
N ASN A 162 -8.48 27.32 -1.17
CA ASN A 162 -9.17 28.18 -0.22
C ASN A 162 -8.69 29.63 -0.33
N SER A 163 -9.59 30.56 -0.02
CA SER A 163 -9.28 31.98 0.04
C SER A 163 -8.16 32.24 1.05
N ARG A 164 -7.23 33.13 0.68
CA ARG A 164 -6.16 33.55 1.61
C ARG A 164 -6.74 34.48 2.66
N TRP A 165 -6.10 34.53 3.83
CA TRP A 165 -6.48 35.43 4.92
C TRP A 165 -6.54 36.92 4.52
N ASN A 166 -5.85 37.30 3.44
CA ASN A 166 -5.77 38.66 2.91
C ASN A 166 -6.51 38.86 1.58
N GLN A 167 -7.49 38.02 1.27
CA GLN A 167 -8.32 38.11 0.06
C GLN A 167 -9.80 38.08 0.42
N GLU A 168 -10.65 38.61 -0.46
CA GLU A 168 -12.09 38.41 -0.35
C GLU A 168 -12.43 36.93 -0.53
N ASN A 169 -13.45 36.48 0.18
CA ASN A 169 -13.86 35.07 0.21
C ASN A 169 -14.62 34.70 -1.07
N GLU A 170 -13.91 34.26 -2.10
CA GLU A 170 -14.52 33.61 -3.27
C GLU A 170 -14.61 32.09 -3.04
N THR A 171 -15.61 31.67 -2.28
CA THR A 171 -15.70 30.29 -1.76
C THR A 171 -16.30 29.29 -2.73
N GLU A 172 -17.19 29.71 -3.63
CA GLU A 172 -17.96 28.79 -4.47
C GLU A 172 -17.14 28.33 -5.69
N THR A 173 -16.59 29.27 -6.47
CA THR A 173 -15.71 28.94 -7.61
C THR A 173 -14.52 28.10 -7.17
N ALA A 174 -13.91 28.44 -6.02
CA ALA A 174 -12.80 27.68 -5.45
C ALA A 174 -13.19 26.25 -5.06
N PHE A 175 -14.38 26.07 -4.51
CA PHE A 175 -14.92 24.77 -4.13
C PHE A 175 -15.20 23.90 -5.35
N CYS A 176 -15.79 24.45 -6.42
CA CYS A 176 -15.96 23.73 -7.70
C CYS A 176 -14.62 23.27 -8.28
N ARG A 177 -13.59 24.13 -8.24
CA ARG A 177 -12.23 23.76 -8.69
C ARG A 177 -11.61 22.67 -7.83
N ALA A 178 -11.94 22.61 -6.54
CA ALA A 178 -11.49 21.55 -5.65
C ALA A 178 -12.16 20.21 -5.97
N LEU A 179 -13.47 20.22 -6.24
CA LEU A 179 -14.22 19.05 -6.73
C LEU A 179 -13.59 18.51 -8.02
N GLU A 180 -13.37 19.36 -9.03
CA GLU A 180 -12.75 18.93 -10.30
C GLU A 180 -11.33 18.36 -10.10
N LEU A 181 -10.54 18.98 -9.23
CA LEU A 181 -9.18 18.56 -8.92
C LEU A 181 -9.14 17.15 -8.32
N VAL A 182 -9.95 16.93 -7.28
CA VAL A 182 -9.98 15.65 -6.55
C VAL A 182 -10.67 14.58 -7.38
N ASP A 183 -11.70 14.92 -8.17
CA ASP A 183 -12.41 13.96 -9.01
C ASP A 183 -11.50 13.38 -10.09
N ARG A 184 -10.76 14.24 -10.80
CA ARG A 184 -9.76 13.78 -11.77
C ARG A 184 -8.72 12.87 -11.13
N GLU A 185 -8.17 13.28 -9.98
CA GLU A 185 -7.16 12.48 -9.27
C GLU A 185 -7.72 11.12 -8.84
N PHE A 186 -8.95 11.08 -8.32
CA PHE A 186 -9.62 9.84 -7.96
C PHE A 186 -9.85 8.93 -9.17
N LEU A 187 -10.34 9.48 -10.29
CA LEU A 187 -10.55 8.72 -11.52
C LEU A 187 -9.25 8.15 -12.09
N ASP A 188 -8.16 8.92 -12.10
CA ASP A 188 -6.84 8.45 -12.53
C ASP A 188 -6.33 7.30 -11.65
N ILE A 189 -6.57 7.36 -10.33
CA ILE A 189 -6.23 6.30 -9.38
C ILE A 189 -7.07 5.04 -9.64
N VAL A 190 -8.39 5.19 -9.84
CA VAL A 190 -9.29 4.07 -10.16
C VAL A 190 -8.87 3.40 -11.47
N ASP A 191 -8.62 4.19 -12.51
CA ASP A 191 -8.18 3.70 -13.82
C ASP A 191 -6.86 2.94 -13.72
N TYR A 192 -5.86 3.52 -13.03
CA TYR A 192 -4.58 2.86 -12.80
C TYR A 192 -4.77 1.51 -12.10
N PHE A 193 -5.55 1.45 -11.01
CA PHE A 193 -5.70 0.20 -10.28
C PHE A 193 -6.47 -0.87 -11.06
N ALA A 194 -7.50 -0.47 -11.80
CA ALA A 194 -8.35 -1.39 -12.57
C ALA A 194 -7.69 -1.89 -13.86
N HIS A 195 -7.03 -0.99 -14.61
CA HIS A 195 -6.57 -1.27 -15.98
C HIS A 195 -5.05 -1.44 -16.10
N CYS A 196 -4.26 -1.02 -15.12
CA CYS A 196 -2.80 -1.21 -15.12
C CYS A 196 -2.32 -2.15 -14.01
N TRP A 197 -2.65 -1.84 -12.76
CA TRP A 197 -2.17 -2.60 -11.61
C TRP A 197 -2.78 -4.00 -11.55
N TRP A 198 -4.11 -4.14 -11.58
CA TRP A 198 -4.75 -5.45 -11.42
C TRP A 198 -4.38 -6.46 -12.52
N PRO A 199 -4.35 -6.10 -13.82
CA PRO A 199 -3.93 -7.03 -14.87
C PRO A 199 -2.49 -7.54 -14.71
N ALA A 200 -1.61 -6.78 -14.05
CA ALA A 200 -0.24 -7.21 -13.77
C ALA A 200 -0.19 -8.45 -12.85
N ARG A 201 -1.23 -8.67 -12.03
CA ARG A 201 -1.35 -9.82 -11.13
C ARG A 201 -1.10 -11.15 -11.83
N ASN A 202 -1.75 -11.35 -12.97
CA ASN A 202 -1.65 -12.60 -13.74
C ASN A 202 -0.23 -12.83 -14.27
N ILE A 203 0.47 -11.77 -14.67
CA ILE A 203 1.86 -11.85 -15.17
C ILE A 203 2.78 -12.32 -14.05
N VAL A 204 2.66 -11.72 -12.86
CA VAL A 204 3.49 -12.08 -11.70
C VAL A 204 3.14 -13.48 -11.20
N GLU A 205 1.86 -13.85 -11.16
CA GLU A 205 1.43 -15.20 -10.76
C GLU A 205 1.97 -16.28 -11.70
N LYS A 206 1.90 -16.06 -13.02
CA LYS A 206 2.49 -16.95 -14.02
C LYS A 206 4.00 -17.09 -13.82
N ALA A 207 4.71 -15.98 -13.63
CA ALA A 207 6.14 -15.97 -13.39
C ALA A 207 6.53 -16.71 -12.09
N MET A 208 5.73 -16.55 -11.03
CA MET A 208 5.89 -17.30 -9.78
C MET A 208 5.68 -18.80 -10.01
N LYS A 209 4.68 -19.23 -10.77
CA LYS A 209 4.43 -20.66 -11.05
C LYS A 209 5.57 -21.30 -11.87
N CYS A 210 6.12 -20.59 -12.85
CA CYS A 210 7.19 -21.08 -13.74
C CYS A 210 8.62 -20.86 -13.20
N ARG A 211 8.78 -20.36 -11.96
CA ARG A 211 10.10 -19.99 -11.42
C ARG A 211 11.11 -21.13 -11.32
N ALA A 212 10.62 -22.37 -11.23
CA ALA A 212 11.47 -23.56 -11.22
C ALA A 212 12.15 -23.82 -12.57
N ASP A 213 11.52 -23.40 -13.68
CA ASP A 213 12.09 -23.50 -15.03
C ASP A 213 13.15 -22.41 -15.27
N VAL A 214 13.06 -21.30 -14.51
CA VAL A 214 14.05 -20.22 -14.52
C VAL A 214 15.28 -20.63 -13.75
N ASP A 215 15.15 -21.08 -12.51
CA ASP A 215 16.29 -21.46 -11.67
C ASP A 215 15.91 -22.49 -10.61
N PRO A 216 16.72 -23.55 -10.38
CA PRO A 216 16.42 -24.58 -9.39
C PRO A 216 16.24 -24.05 -7.96
N SER A 217 16.85 -22.91 -7.62
CA SER A 217 16.66 -22.27 -6.30
C SER A 217 15.24 -21.75 -6.09
N LYS A 218 14.48 -21.52 -7.17
CA LYS A 218 13.15 -20.89 -7.17
C LYS A 218 13.13 -19.49 -6.56
N THR A 219 14.28 -18.80 -6.52
CA THR A 219 14.44 -17.44 -5.97
C THR A 219 14.45 -16.36 -7.05
N ILE A 220 14.38 -16.73 -8.33
CA ILE A 220 14.35 -15.80 -9.47
C ILE A 220 13.03 -15.98 -10.20
N ILE A 221 12.36 -14.88 -10.53
CA ILE A 221 11.24 -14.88 -11.49
C ILE A 221 11.58 -14.02 -12.69
N VAL A 222 11.03 -14.38 -13.85
CA VAL A 222 11.17 -13.63 -15.09
C VAL A 222 9.79 -13.17 -15.54
N LEU A 223 9.62 -11.86 -15.73
CA LEU A 223 8.40 -11.28 -16.28
C LEU A 223 8.55 -11.15 -17.79
N GLU A 224 7.53 -11.57 -18.53
CA GLU A 224 7.50 -11.49 -20.00
C GLU A 224 7.39 -10.04 -20.51
N LYS A 225 6.94 -9.12 -19.66
CA LYS A 225 6.81 -7.69 -19.92
C LYS A 225 7.04 -6.88 -18.66
N SER A 226 7.41 -5.61 -18.80
CA SER A 226 7.45 -4.67 -17.67
C SER A 226 6.03 -4.41 -17.17
N CYS A 227 5.82 -4.53 -15.85
CA CYS A 227 4.53 -4.27 -15.21
C CYS A 227 4.73 -3.93 -13.71
N PRO A 228 3.73 -3.32 -13.04
CA PRO A 228 3.79 -3.09 -11.59
C PRO A 228 3.72 -4.41 -10.82
N TRP A 229 4.87 -4.97 -10.44
CA TRP A 229 4.97 -6.32 -9.87
C TRP A 229 5.09 -6.38 -8.34
N LYS A 230 5.56 -5.31 -7.70
CA LYS A 230 6.05 -5.35 -6.30
C LYS A 230 4.99 -5.83 -5.31
N SER A 231 3.86 -5.14 -5.21
CA SER A 231 2.80 -5.51 -4.26
C SER A 231 2.21 -6.88 -4.57
N HIS A 232 2.02 -7.22 -5.85
CA HIS A 232 1.56 -8.55 -6.27
C HIS A 232 2.49 -9.67 -5.82
N LEU A 233 3.81 -9.48 -5.96
CA LEU A 233 4.79 -10.45 -5.49
C LEU A 233 4.66 -10.69 -3.99
N PHE A 234 4.61 -9.63 -3.18
CA PHE A 234 4.49 -9.76 -1.72
C PHE A 234 3.18 -10.44 -1.32
N ASP A 235 2.08 -10.15 -2.02
CA ASP A 235 0.79 -10.80 -1.79
C ASP A 235 0.83 -12.29 -2.15
N LEU A 236 1.37 -12.65 -3.32
CA LEU A 236 1.54 -14.04 -3.75
C LEU A 236 2.42 -14.84 -2.80
N GLU A 237 3.55 -14.29 -2.37
CA GLU A 237 4.43 -14.98 -1.41
C GLU A 237 3.72 -15.21 -0.06
N ARG A 238 2.91 -14.25 0.40
CA ARG A 238 2.15 -14.40 1.63
C ARG A 238 1.08 -15.48 1.50
N GLU A 239 0.35 -15.49 0.40
CA GLU A 239 -0.68 -16.48 0.09
C GLU A 239 -0.08 -17.89 -0.04
N GLU A 240 1.03 -18.05 -0.77
CA GLU A 240 1.73 -19.34 -0.92
C GLU A 240 2.24 -19.87 0.44
N ARG A 241 2.75 -18.99 1.31
CA ARG A 241 3.19 -19.32 2.67
C ARG A 241 2.05 -19.76 3.58
N MET A 242 0.86 -19.15 3.45
CA MET A 242 -0.31 -19.55 4.21
C MET A 242 -0.83 -20.94 3.78
N GLN A 243 -0.68 -21.29 2.51
CA GLN A 243 -1.19 -22.54 1.95
C GLN A 243 -0.23 -23.72 2.09
N THR A 244 1.10 -23.50 2.13
CA THR A 244 2.10 -24.57 2.04
C THR A 244 3.12 -24.57 3.20
N PRO A 245 2.78 -25.13 4.37
CA PRO A 245 3.78 -25.48 5.37
C PRO A 245 4.57 -26.71 4.91
N VAL A 246 5.89 -26.59 4.73
CA VAL A 246 6.76 -27.73 4.37
C VAL A 246 7.30 -28.36 5.65
N TYR A 247 6.90 -29.59 5.94
CA TYR A 247 7.44 -30.36 7.06
C TYR A 247 8.60 -31.26 6.58
N PRO A 248 9.74 -31.32 7.29
CA PRO A 248 10.80 -32.26 6.96
C PRO A 248 10.36 -33.71 7.23
N GLU A 249 10.54 -34.58 6.24
CA GLU A 249 10.36 -36.04 6.32
C GLU A 249 11.64 -36.73 6.82
N PRO A 250 11.55 -37.84 7.58
CA PRO A 250 10.31 -38.52 7.99
C PRO A 250 9.76 -38.02 9.34
N LEU A 251 8.45 -37.74 9.36
CA LEU A 251 7.67 -37.26 10.52
C LEU A 251 7.60 -38.24 11.72
N ARG A 252 8.25 -39.42 11.65
CA ARG A 252 8.10 -40.52 12.63
C ARG A 252 9.27 -40.75 13.59
N LEU A 253 10.34 -39.94 13.57
CA LEU A 253 11.52 -40.17 14.43
C LEU A 253 12.00 -38.95 15.24
N ALA A 254 11.20 -37.90 15.38
CA ALA A 254 11.60 -36.72 16.15
C ALA A 254 10.75 -36.54 17.42
N SER A 255 11.41 -36.59 18.59
CA SER A 255 10.91 -36.10 19.88
C SER A 255 10.80 -34.56 19.94
N PHE A 256 10.73 -33.90 18.78
CA PHE A 256 10.77 -32.46 18.59
C PHE A 256 9.77 -32.05 17.49
N ARG A 257 9.05 -30.92 17.68
CA ARG A 257 8.20 -30.35 16.63
C ARG A 257 9.10 -29.78 15.52
N PRO A 258 9.10 -30.35 14.30
CA PRO A 258 9.94 -29.81 13.24
C PRO A 258 9.53 -28.38 12.91
N ILE A 259 10.52 -27.52 12.71
CA ILE A 259 10.31 -26.12 12.29
C ILE A 259 9.73 -26.15 10.87
N PRO A 260 8.56 -25.53 10.60
CA PRO A 260 8.02 -25.42 9.25
C PRO A 260 9.03 -24.75 8.33
N LYS A 261 9.36 -25.40 7.23
CA LYS A 261 10.03 -24.76 6.10
C LYS A 261 8.98 -24.05 5.26
N PHE A 262 9.36 -22.92 4.68
CA PHE A 262 8.50 -22.14 3.79
C PHE A 262 9.10 -22.13 2.38
N PRO A 263 8.30 -21.90 1.33
CA PRO A 263 8.82 -21.65 0.00
C PRO A 263 9.91 -20.56 0.02
N PRO A 264 10.96 -20.70 -0.80
CA PRO A 264 12.01 -19.71 -0.88
C PRO A 264 11.43 -18.38 -1.33
N LYS A 265 11.91 -17.30 -0.71
CA LYS A 265 11.55 -15.94 -1.10
C LYS A 265 12.20 -15.61 -2.44
N ILE A 266 11.52 -14.85 -3.27
CA ILE A 266 12.11 -14.30 -4.48
C ILE A 266 13.15 -13.24 -4.09
N LEU A 267 14.35 -13.37 -4.65
CA LEU A 267 15.47 -12.46 -4.45
C LEU A 267 15.60 -11.48 -5.61
N PHE A 268 15.34 -11.96 -6.84
CA PHE A 268 15.45 -11.16 -8.06
C PHE A 268 14.23 -11.30 -8.97
N VAL A 269 13.86 -10.17 -9.58
CA VAL A 269 12.88 -10.10 -10.67
C VAL A 269 13.60 -9.63 -11.92
N VAL A 270 13.54 -10.45 -12.98
CA VAL A 270 14.11 -10.14 -14.29
C VAL A 270 12.98 -9.70 -15.22
N LEU A 271 13.11 -8.55 -15.89
CA LEU A 271 12.06 -7.99 -16.74
C LEU A 271 12.64 -7.17 -17.91
N PRO A 272 11.96 -7.10 -19.07
CA PRO A 272 12.42 -6.30 -20.19
C PRO A 272 12.22 -4.80 -19.94
N SER A 273 13.19 -3.97 -20.36
CA SER A 273 13.12 -2.50 -20.31
C SER A 273 13.91 -1.90 -21.46
N ASP A 274 13.27 -1.08 -22.30
CA ASP A 274 13.91 -0.31 -23.38
C ASP A 274 14.85 -1.13 -24.29
N GLY A 275 14.38 -2.31 -24.72
CA GLY A 275 15.16 -3.23 -25.57
C GLY A 275 16.26 -4.02 -24.84
N ASN A 276 16.41 -3.82 -23.53
CA ASN A 276 17.34 -4.53 -22.65
C ASN A 276 16.58 -5.32 -21.58
N TRP A 277 17.33 -5.95 -20.67
CA TRP A 277 16.81 -6.72 -19.56
C TRP A 277 17.35 -6.20 -18.22
N VAL A 278 16.42 -5.91 -17.33
CA VAL A 278 16.69 -5.40 -15.99
C VAL A 278 16.59 -6.55 -14.99
N VAL A 279 17.57 -6.64 -14.12
CA VAL A 279 17.59 -7.52 -12.94
C VAL A 279 17.40 -6.64 -11.71
N GLN A 280 16.25 -6.75 -11.08
CA GLN A 280 15.90 -5.93 -9.91
C GLN A 280 15.91 -6.79 -8.65
N GLY A 281 16.66 -6.35 -7.63
CA GLY A 281 16.62 -6.94 -6.30
C GLY A 281 15.27 -6.67 -5.64
N VAL A 282 14.66 -7.70 -5.06
CA VAL A 282 13.36 -7.55 -4.38
C VAL A 282 13.53 -6.74 -3.10
N PRO A 283 12.74 -5.67 -2.89
CA PRO A 283 12.81 -4.88 -1.67
C PRO A 283 12.49 -5.68 -0.40
N LYS A 284 13.06 -5.21 0.71
CA LYS A 284 12.69 -5.51 2.08
C LYS A 284 12.10 -4.22 2.69
N GLU A 285 11.75 -4.25 3.97
CA GLU A 285 11.39 -3.06 4.74
C GLU A 285 12.54 -2.02 4.75
N LYS A 286 12.20 -0.73 4.86
CA LYS A 286 13.15 0.40 5.04
C LYS A 286 14.22 0.58 3.95
N PHE A 287 13.83 0.45 2.67
CA PHE A 287 14.72 0.64 1.50
C PHE A 287 15.89 -0.35 1.38
N GLU A 288 15.92 -1.40 2.21
CA GLU A 288 16.81 -2.53 2.02
C GLU A 288 16.29 -3.40 0.87
N ILE A 289 17.18 -4.19 0.27
CA ILE A 289 16.84 -5.23 -0.71
C ILE A 289 17.25 -6.58 -0.14
N ARG A 290 16.51 -7.64 -0.51
CA ARG A 290 16.71 -8.98 0.05
C ARG A 290 18.11 -9.51 -0.22
N LEU A 291 18.64 -9.26 -1.42
CA LEU A 291 20.01 -9.59 -1.79
C LEU A 291 20.54 -8.50 -2.74
N PRO A 292 21.48 -7.65 -2.29
CA PRO A 292 22.10 -6.63 -3.14
C PRO A 292 23.14 -7.22 -4.08
N PHE A 293 23.37 -6.55 -5.21
CA PHE A 293 24.55 -6.81 -6.04
C PHE A 293 25.85 -6.57 -5.24
N PRO A 294 26.93 -7.35 -5.51
CA PRO A 294 28.23 -7.20 -4.86
C PRO A 294 28.77 -5.79 -5.00
N VAL A 295 29.49 -5.29 -3.99
CA VAL A 295 30.03 -3.92 -3.98
C VAL A 295 30.96 -3.68 -5.17
N GLU A 296 31.69 -4.71 -5.55
CA GLU A 296 32.65 -4.76 -6.65
C GLU A 296 31.99 -4.54 -8.02
N TRP A 297 30.68 -4.85 -8.15
CA TRP A 297 29.95 -4.66 -9.41
C TRP A 297 29.34 -3.26 -9.51
N ARG A 298 29.15 -2.56 -8.38
CA ARG A 298 28.33 -1.35 -8.34
C ARG A 298 29.01 -0.19 -9.07
N SER A 299 28.21 0.56 -9.82
CA SER A 299 28.65 1.67 -10.67
C SER A 299 29.57 1.27 -11.84
N LEU A 300 29.92 -0.01 -11.99
CA LEU A 300 30.60 -0.51 -13.18
C LEU A 300 29.66 -0.58 -14.37
N ARG A 301 30.24 -0.47 -15.56
CA ARG A 301 29.54 -0.44 -16.84
C ARG A 301 30.23 -1.30 -17.89
N ASP A 302 29.45 -1.73 -18.89
CA ASP A 302 29.92 -2.32 -20.14
C ASP A 302 31.06 -3.34 -19.92
N ASN A 303 32.22 -3.10 -20.55
CA ASN A 303 33.36 -4.04 -20.55
C ASN A 303 33.96 -4.25 -19.16
N ASP A 304 34.00 -3.22 -18.30
CA ASP A 304 34.53 -3.37 -16.93
C ASP A 304 33.67 -4.32 -16.12
N LEU A 305 32.35 -4.20 -16.26
CA LEU A 305 31.39 -5.08 -15.61
C LEU A 305 31.45 -6.50 -16.22
N CYS A 306 31.54 -6.63 -17.55
CA CYS A 306 31.70 -7.94 -18.19
C CYS A 306 32.98 -8.64 -17.71
N SER A 307 34.07 -7.89 -17.55
CA SER A 307 35.38 -8.44 -17.17
C SER A 307 35.39 -8.96 -15.73
N ILE A 308 34.75 -8.25 -14.79
CA ILE A 308 34.71 -8.68 -13.39
C ILE A 308 33.67 -9.79 -13.14
N THR A 309 32.55 -9.78 -13.86
CA THR A 309 31.48 -10.76 -13.69
C THR A 309 31.72 -12.05 -14.47
N GLY A 310 32.47 -11.98 -15.58
CA GLY A 310 32.55 -13.05 -16.57
C GLY A 310 31.27 -13.22 -17.40
N ILE A 311 30.32 -12.29 -17.32
CA ILE A 311 29.02 -12.35 -18.01
C ILE A 311 29.04 -11.38 -19.19
N SER A 312 28.70 -11.85 -20.39
CA SER A 312 28.65 -11.01 -21.58
C SER A 312 27.50 -10.01 -21.53
N ASP A 313 27.61 -8.95 -22.32
CA ASP A 313 26.53 -7.99 -22.60
C ASP A 313 25.98 -7.25 -21.38
N CYS A 314 26.77 -7.17 -20.30
CA CYS A 314 26.45 -6.35 -19.14
C CYS A 314 26.46 -4.87 -19.55
N ILE A 315 25.49 -4.10 -19.09
CA ILE A 315 25.40 -2.66 -19.36
C ILE A 315 25.82 -1.87 -18.12
N PHE A 316 25.17 -2.08 -16.97
CA PHE A 316 25.58 -1.45 -15.71
C PHE A 316 24.94 -2.10 -14.47
N VAL A 317 25.49 -1.80 -13.30
CA VAL A 317 24.85 -2.05 -11.99
C VAL A 317 24.74 -0.73 -11.22
N HIS A 318 23.56 -0.43 -10.67
CA HIS A 318 23.30 0.78 -9.92
C HIS A 318 24.15 0.82 -8.63
N ASN A 319 24.62 2.02 -8.22
CA ASN A 319 25.47 2.21 -7.04
C ASN A 319 24.88 1.64 -5.73
N GLY A 320 23.56 1.71 -5.58
CA GLY A 320 22.84 1.13 -4.44
C GLY A 320 22.71 -0.41 -4.46
N GLY A 321 23.21 -1.08 -5.50
CA GLY A 321 23.18 -2.54 -5.64
C GLY A 321 21.78 -3.14 -5.83
N HIS A 322 20.77 -2.33 -6.15
CA HIS A 322 19.37 -2.77 -6.27
C HIS A 322 18.93 -3.13 -7.69
N LEU A 323 19.75 -2.80 -8.69
CA LEU A 323 19.40 -2.95 -10.10
C LEU A 323 20.65 -3.19 -10.92
N GLY A 324 20.58 -4.17 -11.82
CA GLY A 324 21.55 -4.41 -12.89
C GLY A 324 20.84 -4.47 -14.23
N VAL A 325 21.58 -4.24 -15.31
CA VAL A 325 21.05 -4.28 -16.68
C VAL A 325 21.99 -5.07 -17.58
N ASN A 326 21.41 -5.95 -18.40
CA ASN A 326 22.07 -6.72 -19.44
C ASN A 326 21.31 -6.55 -20.76
N ARG A 327 21.98 -6.68 -21.92
CA ARG A 327 21.28 -6.63 -23.22
C ARG A 327 20.38 -7.85 -23.45
N THR A 328 20.73 -8.99 -22.86
CA THR A 328 20.05 -10.27 -23.10
C THR A 328 19.30 -10.76 -21.86
N ARG A 329 18.23 -11.53 -22.10
CA ARG A 329 17.44 -12.17 -21.05
C ARG A 329 18.28 -13.14 -20.25
N GLU A 330 19.05 -13.95 -20.95
CA GLU A 330 19.89 -15.00 -20.38
C GLU A 330 21.02 -14.38 -19.55
N GLY A 331 21.69 -13.34 -20.06
CA GLY A 331 22.71 -12.61 -19.31
C GLY A 331 22.16 -11.97 -18.03
N ALA A 332 20.95 -11.41 -18.06
CA ALA A 332 20.26 -10.90 -16.88
C ALA A 332 19.98 -12.01 -15.84
N ILE A 333 19.54 -13.19 -16.27
CA ILE A 333 19.34 -14.34 -15.37
C ILE A 333 20.68 -14.81 -14.80
N GLU A 334 21.74 -14.88 -15.61
CA GLU A 334 23.09 -15.23 -15.15
C GLU A 334 23.64 -14.25 -14.11
N MET A 335 23.39 -12.94 -14.28
CA MET A 335 23.76 -11.94 -13.28
C MET A 335 23.11 -12.26 -11.93
N ALA A 336 21.80 -12.54 -11.89
CA ALA A 336 21.11 -12.92 -10.66
C ALA A 336 21.67 -14.22 -10.06
N ARG A 337 21.92 -15.24 -10.88
CA ARG A 337 22.50 -16.53 -10.45
C ARG A 337 23.88 -16.36 -9.83
N ALA A 338 24.74 -15.57 -10.45
CA ALA A 338 26.09 -15.30 -9.96
C ALA A 338 26.06 -14.63 -8.57
N VAL A 339 25.16 -13.67 -8.34
CA VAL A 339 24.98 -13.03 -7.03
C VAL A 339 24.46 -14.01 -5.97
N ILE A 340 23.51 -14.87 -6.33
CA ILE A 340 22.99 -15.90 -5.41
C ILE A 340 24.10 -16.89 -5.04
N LYS A 341 24.90 -17.32 -6.02
CA LYS A 341 25.99 -18.27 -5.81
C LYS A 341 27.09 -17.69 -4.91
N SER A 342 27.48 -16.43 -5.11
CA SER A 342 28.48 -15.79 -4.26
C SER A 342 27.98 -15.65 -2.81
N SER A 343 26.70 -15.32 -2.63
CA SER A 343 26.11 -15.19 -1.28
C SER A 343 26.06 -16.52 -0.51
N ASN A 344 25.83 -17.64 -1.18
CA ASN A 344 25.77 -18.96 -0.51
C ASN A 344 27.18 -19.48 -0.13
N GLY A 345 28.21 -19.12 -0.91
CA GLY A 345 29.60 -19.48 -0.60
C GLY A 345 30.15 -18.81 0.66
N ASP A 346 29.58 -17.66 1.06
CA ASP A 346 29.94 -16.97 2.30
C ASP A 346 29.29 -17.62 3.55
N GLU A 347 28.13 -18.27 3.42
CA GLU A 347 27.48 -19.00 4.52
C GLU A 347 28.18 -20.33 4.86
N GLU A 348 28.75 -21.03 3.88
CA GLU A 348 29.48 -22.30 4.10
C GLU A 348 30.87 -22.10 4.73
N ASN A 349 31.45 -20.89 4.69
CA ASN A 349 32.79 -20.58 5.21
C ASN A 349 32.80 -19.99 6.64
N LEU A 350 31.66 -19.97 7.34
CA LEU A 350 31.62 -19.61 8.77
C LEU A 350 32.16 -20.77 9.62
N PRO A 351 33.19 -20.58 10.47
CA PRO A 351 33.65 -21.64 11.35
C PRO A 351 32.52 -22.10 12.25
N SER A 352 32.19 -23.38 12.19
CA SER A 352 31.16 -24.02 13.01
C SER A 352 31.58 -24.01 14.48
N MET A 353 31.32 -22.92 15.19
CA MET A 353 31.47 -22.90 16.63
C MET A 353 30.30 -23.68 17.24
N PRO A 354 30.54 -24.77 17.99
CA PRO A 354 29.45 -25.53 18.60
C PRO A 354 28.73 -24.65 19.61
N ARG A 355 27.48 -24.29 19.32
CA ARG A 355 26.63 -23.58 20.27
C ARG A 355 26.25 -24.58 21.36
N GLY A 356 26.90 -24.48 22.51
CA GLY A 356 26.47 -25.15 23.73
C GLY A 356 25.03 -24.74 24.09
N PRO A 357 24.29 -25.58 24.83
CA PRO A 357 22.87 -25.35 25.11
C PRO A 357 22.65 -24.02 25.84
N VAL A 358 21.70 -23.23 25.34
CA VAL A 358 21.28 -21.96 25.93
C VAL A 358 20.73 -22.22 27.33
N LYS A 359 21.40 -21.71 28.37
CA LYS A 359 20.88 -21.70 29.74
C LYS A 359 19.81 -20.62 29.86
N TYR A 360 18.55 -21.03 29.96
CA TYR A 360 17.46 -20.15 30.36
C TYR A 360 17.46 -19.98 31.89
N SER A 361 17.77 -18.79 32.39
CA SER A 361 17.47 -18.43 33.78
C SER A 361 15.98 -18.09 33.89
N ARG A 362 15.23 -18.85 34.69
CA ARG A 362 13.84 -18.52 35.01
C ARG A 362 13.83 -17.29 35.91
N GLY A 363 13.46 -16.13 35.36
CA GLY A 363 13.21 -14.91 36.12
C GLY A 363 12.08 -15.12 37.13
N CYS A 364 12.40 -14.96 38.40
CA CYS A 364 11.50 -15.07 39.53
C CYS A 364 10.50 -13.90 39.55
N LYS A 365 9.24 -14.18 39.88
CA LYS A 365 8.15 -13.20 40.03
C LYS A 365 8.49 -12.20 41.15
N LEU A 366 8.57 -10.91 40.84
CA LEU A 366 8.47 -9.86 41.86
C LEU A 366 7.00 -9.51 42.10
N ALA A 367 6.52 -9.84 43.29
CA ALA A 367 5.24 -9.40 43.81
C ALA A 367 5.29 -7.90 44.14
N PHE A 368 4.32 -7.14 43.63
CA PHE A 368 4.08 -5.76 44.05
C PHE A 368 3.53 -5.75 45.48
N GLN A 369 4.29 -5.16 46.41
CA GLN A 369 3.84 -4.90 47.77
C GLN A 369 3.38 -3.45 47.85
N VAL A 370 2.06 -3.25 47.93
CA VAL A 370 1.43 -1.96 48.20
C VAL A 370 1.79 -1.56 49.64
N ARG A 371 2.47 -0.42 49.82
CA ARG A 371 2.59 0.24 51.12
C ARG A 371 1.84 1.55 51.09
N SER A 372 0.73 1.56 51.81
CA SER A 372 0.04 2.75 52.31
C SER A 372 0.98 3.61 53.16
N ARG A 373 0.95 4.94 52.96
CA ARG A 373 1.22 5.90 54.03
C ARG A 373 0.26 7.08 53.93
N LYS A 374 -0.58 7.19 54.96
CA LYS A 374 -1.03 8.42 55.63
C LYS A 374 0.18 9.36 55.82
N LEU A 375 0.13 10.68 55.77
CA LEU A 375 -0.89 11.70 56.06
C LEU A 375 -0.62 12.88 55.12
#